data_AF-A0A2N2Z395-F1
#
_entry.id   AF-A0A2N2Z395-F1
#
_cell.length_a   1.000
_cell.length_b   1.000
_cell.length_c   1.000
_cell.angle_alpha   90.00
_cell.angle_beta   90.00
_cell.angle_gamma   90.00
#
_symmetry.space_group_name_H-M   'P 1'
#
loop_
_entity.id
_entity.type
_entity.pdbx_description
1 polymer ?
#
loop_
_entity_poly.entity_id
_entity_poly.type
_entity_poly.pdbx_seq_one_letter_code
_entity_poly.pdbx_strand_id
1 'polypeptide(L)'
;MEEMTMDNFKEYIDNNRSSFENQNLPAGHKERFMKKLRAQKSETKVVFMPYWAKLAVASAVVIMLAIPVFVNNRISKLESGEYYAQMLSEQSDRIEKMAVNLEPGEKLNIESTLRQLEDETVPISEQLPASVTGKERREIIKGYYTNKLEGAERLEKYVASLTSK
;
A
#
# COMPACT_ATOMS: atom_id res chain seq x y z
N MET A 1 42.95 -31.90 27.55
CA MET A 1 41.69 -32.28 26.89
C MET A 1 42.09 -32.81 25.53
N GLU A 2 42.08 -34.13 25.38
CA GLU A 2 42.55 -34.80 24.18
C GLU A 2 41.42 -34.76 23.14
N GLU A 3 41.73 -34.22 21.97
CA GLU A 3 40.77 -34.01 20.88
C GLU A 3 40.47 -35.37 20.22
N MET A 4 39.22 -35.83 20.34
CA MET A 4 38.81 -37.14 19.83
C MET A 4 38.65 -37.06 18.31
N THR A 5 39.63 -37.56 17.57
CA THR A 5 39.57 -37.67 16.11
C THR A 5 38.55 -38.74 15.68
N MET A 6 37.92 -38.56 14.51
CA MET A 6 36.88 -39.48 14.00
C MET A 6 37.35 -40.94 13.91
N ASP A 7 38.64 -41.15 13.64
CA ASP A 7 39.25 -42.48 13.57
C ASP A 7 39.31 -43.15 14.96
N ASN A 8 39.66 -42.41 16.01
CA ASN A 8 39.68 -42.92 17.39
C ASN A 8 38.28 -43.27 17.91
N PHE A 9 37.26 -42.51 17.50
CA PHE A 9 35.88 -42.78 17.91
C PHE A 9 35.33 -44.06 17.25
N LYS A 10 35.64 -44.26 15.97
CA LYS A 10 35.24 -45.47 15.25
C LYS A 10 35.90 -46.71 15.85
N GLU A 11 37.19 -46.63 16.14
CA GLU A 11 37.95 -47.72 16.77
C GLU A 11 37.42 -48.03 18.18
N TYR A 12 37.04 -47.01 18.95
CA TYR A 12 36.38 -47.20 20.25
C TYR A 12 35.04 -47.94 20.14
N ILE A 13 34.21 -47.59 19.16
CA ILE A 13 32.91 -48.28 18.94
C ILE A 13 33.12 -49.73 18.51
N ASP A 14 34.04 -49.98 17.58
CA ASP A 14 34.30 -51.33 17.08
C ASP A 14 34.88 -52.24 18.19
N ASN A 15 35.78 -51.71 19.02
CA ASN A 15 36.35 -52.44 20.16
C ASN A 15 35.35 -52.73 21.28
N ASN A 16 34.26 -51.96 21.38
CA ASN A 16 33.22 -52.12 22.41
C ASN A 16 31.88 -52.58 21.81
N ARG A 17 31.88 -53.11 20.58
CA ARG A 17 30.66 -53.45 19.84
C ARG A 17 29.73 -54.40 20.59
N SER A 18 30.31 -55.38 21.28
CA SER A 18 29.58 -56.32 22.12
C SER A 18 28.81 -55.63 23.24
N SER A 19 29.36 -54.55 23.83
CA SER A 19 28.69 -53.74 24.85
C SER A 19 27.47 -52.98 24.32
N PHE A 20 27.42 -52.69 23.02
CA PHE A 20 26.30 -52.01 22.36
C PHE A 20 25.25 -52.98 21.80
N GLU A 21 25.66 -54.15 21.31
CA GLU A 21 24.77 -55.16 20.72
C GLU A 21 24.35 -56.26 21.73
N ASN A 22 24.14 -55.87 22.98
CA ASN A 22 23.85 -56.77 24.11
C ASN A 22 22.41 -57.32 24.15
N GLN A 23 21.53 -56.88 23.27
CA GLN A 23 20.13 -57.30 23.26
C GLN A 23 19.75 -57.84 21.89
N ASN A 24 19.28 -59.09 21.85
CA ASN A 24 18.65 -59.64 20.67
C ASN A 24 17.44 -58.76 20.32
N LEU A 25 17.47 -58.19 19.12
CA LEU A 25 16.37 -57.39 18.60
C LEU A 25 15.07 -58.21 18.71
N PRO A 26 13.97 -57.65 19.25
CA PRO A 26 12.74 -58.40 19.39
C PRO A 26 12.31 -58.92 18.03
N ALA A 27 11.96 -60.21 17.94
CA ALA A 27 11.54 -60.85 16.69
C ALA A 27 10.53 -59.96 15.94
N GLY A 28 10.69 -59.84 14.61
CA GLY A 28 9.85 -58.95 13.80
C GLY A 28 10.32 -57.49 13.71
N HIS A 29 11.46 -57.11 14.31
CA HIS A 29 11.93 -55.71 14.34
C HIS A 29 12.13 -55.15 12.92
N LYS A 30 12.75 -55.92 12.04
CA LYS A 30 13.00 -55.51 10.65
C LYS A 30 11.68 -55.32 9.89
N GLU A 31 10.72 -56.22 10.06
CA GLU A 31 9.39 -56.09 9.46
C GLU A 31 8.65 -54.85 9.99
N ARG A 32 8.68 -54.60 11.31
CA ARG A 32 8.07 -53.40 11.92
C ARG A 32 8.70 -52.10 11.40
N PHE A 33 10.02 -52.07 11.30
CA PHE A 33 10.76 -50.93 10.76
C PHE A 33 10.43 -50.68 9.29
N MET A 34 10.46 -51.74 8.47
CA MET A 34 10.10 -51.64 7.05
C MET A 34 8.64 -51.26 6.84
N LYS A 35 7.72 -51.74 7.69
CA LYS A 35 6.32 -51.34 7.68
C LYS A 35 6.16 -49.85 7.99
N LYS A 36 6.90 -49.31 8.96
CA LYS A 36 6.88 -47.89 9.32
C LYS A 36 7.45 -47.01 8.21
N LEU A 37 8.57 -47.41 7.59
CA LEU A 37 9.15 -46.72 6.42
C LEU A 37 8.21 -46.69 5.22
N ARG A 38 7.51 -47.80 4.94
CA ARG A 38 6.54 -47.88 3.85
C ARG A 38 5.31 -47.01 4.12
N ALA A 39 4.79 -47.02 5.35
CA ALA A 39 3.69 -46.15 5.76
C ALA A 39 4.05 -44.66 5.63
N GLN A 40 5.30 -44.30 5.94
CA GLN A 40 5.76 -42.91 5.86
C GLN A 40 5.96 -42.43 4.41
N LYS A 41 6.32 -43.32 3.48
CA LYS A 41 6.43 -42.99 2.04
C LYS A 41 5.08 -42.90 1.33
N SER A 42 4.02 -43.53 1.85
CA SER A 42 2.69 -43.54 1.23
C SER A 42 1.79 -42.39 1.66
N GLU A 43 2.12 -41.66 2.73
CA GLU A 43 1.34 -40.51 3.16
C GLU A 43 1.85 -39.22 2.50
N THR A 44 1.61 -39.09 1.19
CA THR A 44 1.49 -37.75 0.61
C THR A 44 0.27 -37.12 1.27
N LYS A 45 0.46 -36.39 2.38
CA LYS A 45 -0.62 -35.67 3.05
C LYS A 45 -1.12 -34.60 2.10
N VAL A 46 -2.10 -34.94 1.27
CA VAL A 46 -2.81 -33.99 0.42
C VAL A 46 -3.60 -33.10 1.37
N VAL A 47 -3.05 -31.92 1.66
CA VAL A 47 -3.73 -30.92 2.47
C VAL A 47 -4.90 -30.40 1.63
N PHE A 48 -6.10 -30.91 1.89
CA PHE A 48 -7.32 -30.36 1.31
C PHE A 48 -7.56 -28.97 1.90
N MET A 49 -7.13 -27.95 1.15
CA MET A 49 -7.38 -26.56 1.52
C MET A 49 -8.89 -26.27 1.42
N PRO A 50 -9.55 -25.82 2.50
CA PRO A 50 -10.97 -25.48 2.45
C PRO A 50 -11.20 -24.33 1.48
N TYR A 51 -12.40 -24.26 0.88
CA TYR A 51 -12.75 -23.26 -0.14
C TYR A 51 -12.47 -21.81 0.31
N TRP A 52 -12.68 -21.50 1.58
CA TRP A 52 -12.44 -20.19 2.17
C TRP A 52 -10.96 -19.81 2.16
N ALA A 53 -10.09 -20.79 2.40
CA ALA A 53 -8.66 -20.58 2.35
C ALA A 53 -8.17 -20.40 0.90
N LYS A 54 -8.77 -21.11 -0.08
CA LYS A 54 -8.52 -20.85 -1.51
C LYS A 54 -8.96 -19.43 -1.91
N LEU A 55 -10.13 -18.99 -1.43
CA LEU A 55 -10.64 -17.64 -1.66
C LEU A 55 -9.72 -16.57 -1.06
N ALA A 56 -9.21 -16.80 0.16
CA ALA A 56 -8.27 -15.89 0.82
C ALA A 56 -6.94 -15.76 0.06
N VAL A 57 -6.42 -16.86 -0.50
CA VAL A 57 -5.21 -16.81 -1.33
C VAL A 57 -5.50 -16.06 -2.63
N ALA A 58 -6.63 -16.34 -3.29
CA ALA A 58 -7.01 -15.64 -4.52
C ALA A 58 -7.19 -14.13 -4.29
N SER A 59 -7.85 -13.72 -3.20
CA SER A 59 -8.02 -12.31 -2.87
C SER A 59 -6.71 -11.63 -2.51
N ALA A 60 -5.81 -12.31 -1.79
CA ALA A 60 -4.48 -11.79 -1.49
C ALA A 60 -3.67 -11.48 -2.77
N VAL A 61 -3.73 -12.36 -3.77
CA VAL A 61 -3.07 -12.13 -5.07
C VAL A 61 -3.66 -10.92 -5.78
N VAL A 62 -4.99 -10.78 -5.84
CA VAL A 62 -5.65 -9.63 -6.46
C VAL A 62 -5.28 -8.33 -5.74
N ILE A 63 -5.31 -8.33 -4.40
CA ILE A 63 -4.95 -7.16 -3.60
C ILE A 63 -3.48 -6.77 -3.83
N MET A 64 -2.56 -7.75 -3.89
CA MET A 64 -1.14 -7.49 -4.13
C MET A 64 -0.89 -6.84 -5.50
N LEU A 65 -1.69 -7.17 -6.51
CA LEU A 65 -1.61 -6.55 -7.83
C LEU A 65 -2.32 -5.19 -7.90
N ALA A 66 -3.43 -5.02 -7.19
CA ALA A 66 -4.24 -3.80 -7.25
C ALA A 66 -3.64 -2.64 -6.42
N ILE A 67 -3.04 -2.92 -5.25
CA ILE A 67 -2.51 -1.87 -4.36
C ILE A 67 -1.45 -1.00 -5.06
N PRO A 68 -0.43 -1.55 -5.73
CA PRO A 68 0.59 -0.71 -6.39
C PRO A 68 -0.01 0.22 -7.43
N VAL A 69 -0.96 -0.26 -8.24
CA VAL A 69 -1.65 0.55 -9.26
C VAL A 69 -2.43 1.69 -8.61
N PHE A 70 -3.19 1.39 -7.56
CA PHE A 70 -3.99 2.39 -6.87
C PHE A 70 -3.13 3.45 -6.16
N VAL A 71 -2.07 3.03 -5.48
CA VAL A 71 -1.13 3.93 -4.81
C VAL A 71 -0.39 4.79 -5.82
N ASN A 72 0.09 4.22 -6.94
CA ASN A 72 0.77 4.97 -7.98
C ASN A 72 -0.16 6.02 -8.60
N ASN A 73 -1.40 5.64 -8.92
CA ASN A 73 -2.39 6.57 -9.46
C ASN A 73 -2.70 7.73 -8.48
N ARG A 74 -2.81 7.45 -7.17
CA ARG A 74 -2.98 8.48 -6.14
C ARG A 74 -1.78 9.43 -6.08
N ILE A 75 -0.55 8.90 -6.12
CA ILE A 75 0.67 9.70 -6.10
C ILE A 75 0.74 10.58 -7.34
N SER A 76 0.46 10.02 -8.53
CA SER A 76 0.41 10.76 -9.78
C SER A 76 -0.59 11.92 -9.73
N LYS A 77 -1.80 11.71 -9.19
CA LYS A 77 -2.79 12.78 -9.01
C LYS A 77 -2.36 13.88 -8.03
N LEU A 78 -1.59 13.53 -7.00
CA LEU A 78 -1.02 14.52 -6.08
C LEU A 78 0.13 15.29 -6.73
N GLU A 79 0.91 14.63 -7.59
CA GLU A 79 2.01 15.25 -8.35
C GLU A 79 1.56 16.04 -9.57
N SER A 80 0.37 15.77 -10.11
CA SER A 80 -0.22 16.57 -11.19
C SER A 80 -0.98 17.78 -10.66
N GLY A 81 -1.40 17.77 -9.39
CA GLY A 81 -2.22 18.81 -8.77
C GLY A 81 -3.72 18.69 -9.04
N GLU A 82 -4.13 17.71 -9.86
CA GLU A 82 -5.53 17.46 -10.22
C GLU A 82 -6.45 17.38 -8.99
N TYR A 83 -6.00 16.71 -7.93
CA TYR A 83 -6.79 16.58 -6.71
C TYR A 83 -7.15 17.93 -6.09
N TYR A 84 -6.19 18.86 -6.06
CA TYR A 84 -6.39 20.18 -5.48
C TYR A 84 -7.14 21.12 -6.43
N ALA A 85 -6.88 21.02 -7.73
CA ALA A 85 -7.62 21.75 -8.75
C ALA A 85 -9.11 21.38 -8.73
N GLN A 86 -9.43 20.10 -8.58
CA GLN A 86 -10.81 19.64 -8.40
C GLN A 86 -11.44 20.21 -7.14
N MET A 87 -10.72 20.21 -6.01
CA MET A 87 -11.22 20.77 -4.75
C MET A 87 -11.50 22.28 -4.87
N LEU A 88 -10.64 23.02 -5.57
CA LEU A 88 -10.84 24.44 -5.85
C LEU A 88 -12.07 24.67 -6.72
N SER A 89 -12.23 23.90 -7.79
CA SER A 89 -13.39 23.96 -8.68
C SER A 89 -14.71 23.68 -7.96
N GLU A 90 -14.75 22.64 -7.12
CA GLU A 90 -15.95 22.32 -6.31
C GLU A 90 -16.30 23.45 -5.32
N GLN A 91 -15.29 24.17 -4.82
CA GLN A 91 -15.50 25.32 -3.94
C GLN A 91 -15.98 26.54 -4.72
N SER A 92 -15.42 26.83 -5.89
CA SER A 92 -15.87 27.92 -6.75
C SER A 92 -17.31 27.74 -7.21
N ASP A 93 -17.68 26.53 -7.64
CA ASP A 93 -19.07 26.18 -8.00
C ASP A 93 -20.04 26.46 -6.85
N ARG A 94 -19.62 26.19 -5.62
CA ARG A 94 -20.41 26.47 -4.42
C ARG A 94 -20.57 27.98 -4.21
N ILE A 95 -19.48 28.74 -4.34
CA ILE A 95 -19.48 30.21 -4.21
C ILE A 95 -20.37 30.84 -5.28
N GLU A 96 -20.27 30.38 -6.53
CA GLU A 96 -21.09 30.88 -7.63
C GLU A 96 -22.58 30.64 -7.35
N LYS A 97 -22.96 29.45 -6.87
CA LYS A 97 -24.34 29.14 -6.45
C LYS A 97 -24.85 30.06 -5.34
N MET A 98 -24.00 30.42 -4.39
CA MET A 98 -24.37 31.38 -3.33
C MET A 98 -24.54 32.80 -3.90
N ALA A 99 -23.73 33.18 -4.89
CA ALA A 99 -23.74 34.49 -5.50
C ALA A 99 -24.89 34.73 -6.50
N VAL A 100 -25.66 33.69 -6.89
CA VAL A 100 -26.74 33.77 -7.89
C VAL A 100 -27.75 34.88 -7.60
N ASN A 101 -28.08 35.11 -6.32
CA ASN A 101 -29.11 36.05 -5.89
C ASN A 101 -28.57 37.42 -5.48
N LEU A 102 -27.26 37.66 -5.64
CA LEU A 102 -26.66 38.96 -5.33
C LEU A 102 -26.95 39.99 -6.42
N GLU A 103 -26.75 41.26 -6.08
CA GLU A 103 -26.84 42.34 -7.05
C GLU A 103 -25.86 42.09 -8.22
N PRO A 104 -26.22 42.47 -9.47
CA PRO A 104 -25.40 42.18 -10.65
C PRO A 104 -23.94 42.64 -10.52
N GLY A 105 -23.67 43.77 -9.86
CA GLY A 105 -22.31 44.26 -9.62
C GLY A 105 -21.51 43.37 -8.68
N GLU A 106 -22.09 42.98 -7.53
CA GLU A 106 -21.48 42.05 -6.58
C GLU A 106 -21.20 40.69 -7.23
N LYS A 107 -22.18 40.16 -7.98
CA LYS A 107 -22.05 38.90 -8.71
C LYS A 107 -20.88 38.93 -9.70
N LEU A 108 -20.76 39.99 -10.52
CA LEU A 108 -19.65 40.13 -11.47
C LEU A 108 -18.29 40.19 -10.78
N ASN A 109 -18.19 40.87 -9.63
CA ASN A 109 -16.95 40.94 -8.85
C ASN A 109 -16.55 39.55 -8.32
N ILE A 110 -17.51 38.77 -7.83
CA ILE A 110 -17.29 37.41 -7.33
C ILE A 110 -16.85 36.50 -8.48
N GLU A 111 -17.56 36.52 -9.62
CA GLU A 111 -17.20 35.72 -10.80
C GLU A 111 -15.80 36.08 -11.32
N SER A 112 -15.45 37.36 -11.37
CA SER A 112 -14.11 37.79 -11.78
C SER A 112 -13.03 37.30 -10.82
N THR A 113 -13.29 37.34 -9.52
CA THR A 113 -12.36 36.88 -8.49
C THR A 113 -12.18 35.36 -8.56
N LEU A 114 -13.26 34.60 -8.75
CA LEU A 114 -13.19 33.15 -8.94
C LEU A 114 -12.36 32.80 -10.17
N ARG A 115 -12.59 33.47 -11.31
CA ARG A 115 -11.75 33.27 -12.50
C ARG A 115 -10.28 33.56 -12.23
N GLN A 116 -9.94 34.61 -11.50
CA GLN A 116 -8.54 34.90 -11.13
C GLN A 116 -7.92 33.82 -10.24
N LEU A 117 -8.73 33.16 -9.40
CA LEU A 117 -8.27 32.07 -8.54
C LEU A 117 -8.10 30.76 -9.32
N GLU A 118 -8.96 30.47 -10.29
CA GLU A 118 -8.95 29.20 -11.02
C GLU A 118 -8.10 29.21 -12.28
N ASP A 119 -8.14 30.31 -13.02
CA ASP A 119 -7.63 30.35 -14.38
C ASP A 119 -6.10 30.32 -14.36
N GLU A 120 -5.56 29.29 -15.01
CA GLU A 120 -4.13 29.04 -15.14
C GLU A 120 -3.84 28.73 -16.60
N THR A 121 -3.03 29.56 -17.25
CA THR A 121 -2.61 29.31 -18.63
C THR A 121 -1.77 28.04 -18.76
N VAL A 122 -0.96 27.75 -17.73
CA VAL A 122 -0.14 26.54 -17.64
C VAL A 122 -0.25 26.02 -16.20
N PRO A 123 -0.65 24.75 -15.99
CA PRO A 123 -0.74 24.17 -14.65
C PRO A 123 0.60 24.25 -13.90
N ILE A 124 0.56 24.51 -12.60
CA ILE A 124 1.78 24.61 -11.77
C ILE A 124 2.68 23.35 -11.87
N SER A 125 2.09 22.17 -12.06
CA SER A 125 2.82 20.91 -12.18
C SER A 125 3.73 20.85 -13.42
N GLU A 126 3.33 21.52 -14.51
CA GLU A 126 4.10 21.61 -15.76
C GLU A 126 5.21 22.67 -15.69
N GLN A 127 5.08 23.64 -14.80
CA GLN A 127 6.08 24.70 -14.60
C GLN A 127 7.29 24.22 -13.79
N LEU A 128 7.17 23.09 -13.08
CA LEU A 128 8.23 22.57 -12.20
C LEU A 128 9.30 21.80 -12.98
N PRO A 129 10.60 22.11 -12.79
CA PRO A 129 11.66 21.47 -13.53
C PRO A 129 11.77 19.98 -13.17
N ALA A 130 12.28 19.18 -14.12
CA ALA A 130 12.46 17.74 -13.94
C ALA A 130 13.48 17.38 -12.83
N SER A 131 14.30 18.34 -12.40
CA SER A 131 15.26 18.16 -11.31
C SER A 131 14.62 18.11 -9.92
N VAL A 132 13.34 18.50 -9.77
CA VAL A 132 12.63 18.49 -8.49
C VAL A 132 12.18 17.06 -8.15
N THR A 133 12.47 16.61 -6.93
CA THR A 133 12.04 15.27 -6.51
C THR A 133 10.52 15.18 -6.40
N GLY A 134 9.93 13.99 -6.56
CA GLY A 134 8.48 13.81 -6.45
C GLY A 134 7.90 14.29 -5.11
N LYS A 135 8.67 14.18 -4.01
CA LYS A 135 8.26 14.71 -2.70
C LYS A 135 8.19 16.23 -2.69
N GLU A 136 9.24 16.91 -3.14
CA GLU A 136 9.28 18.37 -3.22
C GLU A 136 8.21 18.91 -4.17
N ARG A 137 8.02 18.24 -5.32
CA ARG A 137 6.95 18.54 -6.29
C ARG A 137 5.58 18.56 -5.61
N ARG A 138 5.27 17.53 -4.82
CA ARG A 138 3.99 17.47 -4.08
C ARG A 138 3.85 18.59 -3.06
N GLU A 139 4.90 18.92 -2.31
CA GLU A 139 4.84 20.01 -1.33
C GLU A 139 4.64 21.37 -2.00
N ILE A 140 5.32 21.63 -3.11
CA ILE A 140 5.15 22.89 -3.88
C ILE A 140 3.73 23.00 -4.42
N ILE A 141 3.22 21.95 -5.07
CA ILE A 141 1.86 21.91 -5.61
C ILE A 141 0.82 22.09 -4.50
N LYS A 142 0.98 21.37 -3.39
CA LYS A 142 0.09 21.48 -2.24
C LYS A 142 0.08 22.91 -1.68
N GLY A 143 1.24 23.52 -1.48
CA GLY A 143 1.34 24.88 -0.96
C GLY A 143 0.70 25.90 -1.89
N TYR A 144 0.95 25.77 -3.20
CA TYR A 144 0.35 26.62 -4.22
C TYR A 144 -1.19 26.57 -4.20
N TYR A 145 -1.79 25.37 -4.22
CA TYR A 145 -3.25 25.27 -4.19
C TYR A 145 -3.86 25.57 -2.82
N THR A 146 -3.13 25.36 -1.72
CA THR A 146 -3.59 25.74 -0.38
C THR A 146 -3.83 27.24 -0.31
N ASN A 147 -2.92 28.06 -0.85
CA ASN A 147 -3.12 29.51 -0.93
C ASN A 147 -4.37 29.89 -1.75
N LYS A 148 -4.63 29.20 -2.86
CA LYS A 148 -5.83 29.43 -3.68
C LYS A 148 -7.11 29.05 -2.94
N LEU A 149 -7.11 27.90 -2.28
CA LEU A 149 -8.23 27.41 -1.47
C LEU A 149 -8.53 28.34 -0.28
N GLU A 150 -7.51 28.86 0.39
CA GLU A 150 -7.70 29.88 1.44
C GLU A 150 -8.30 31.18 0.87
N GLY A 151 -7.87 31.58 -0.33
CA GLY A 151 -8.48 32.70 -1.06
C GLY A 151 -9.96 32.48 -1.34
N ALA A 152 -10.30 31.29 -1.86
CA ALA A 152 -11.67 30.88 -2.10
C ALA A 152 -12.50 30.80 -0.80
N GLU A 153 -11.93 30.32 0.31
CA GLU A 153 -12.61 30.27 1.61
C GLU A 153 -12.94 31.67 2.14
N ARG A 154 -12.02 32.64 1.95
CA ARG A 154 -12.28 34.04 2.32
C ARG A 154 -13.39 34.64 1.45
N LEU A 155 -13.36 34.37 0.15
CA LEU A 155 -14.41 34.80 -0.77
C LEU A 155 -15.76 34.20 -0.41
N GLU A 156 -15.80 32.90 -0.09
CA GLU A 156 -17.01 32.22 0.38
C GLU A 156 -17.61 32.88 1.62
N LYS A 157 -16.78 33.20 2.63
CA LYS A 157 -17.23 33.93 3.83
C LYS A 157 -17.76 35.32 3.49
N TYR A 158 -17.12 36.01 2.56
CA TYR A 158 -17.58 37.32 2.08
C TYR A 158 -18.95 37.21 1.41
N VAL A 159 -19.13 36.27 0.46
CA VAL A 159 -20.41 36.03 -0.21
C VAL A 159 -21.51 35.68 0.80
N ALA A 160 -21.21 34.81 1.77
CA ALA A 160 -22.15 34.46 2.82
C ALA A 160 -22.63 35.69 3.60
N SER A 161 -21.74 36.63 3.91
CA SER A 161 -22.06 37.88 4.62
C SER A 161 -22.98 38.82 3.83
N LEU A 162 -22.91 38.78 2.50
CA LEU A 162 -23.77 39.57 1.62
C LEU A 162 -25.16 38.95 1.50
N THR A 163 -25.26 37.63 1.43
CA THR A 163 -26.55 36.91 1.40
C THR A 163 -27.28 36.91 2.74
N SER A 164 -26.59 37.15 3.85
CA SER A 164 -27.20 37.25 5.19
C SER A 164 -27.74 38.63 5.56
N LYS A 165 -27.58 39.63 4.67
CA LYS A 165 -28.20 40.95 4.82
C LYS A 165 -29.66 40.93 4.38
#